data_AF-A0A4Z0AB32-F1
#
_entry.id   AF-A0A4Z0AB32-F1
#
_cell.length_a   1.000
_cell.length_b   1.000
_cell.length_c   1.000
_cell.angle_alpha   90.00
_cell.angle_beta   90.00
_cell.angle_gamma   90.00
#
_symmetry.space_group_name_H-M   'P 1'
#
loop_
_entity.id
_entity.type
_entity.pdbx_description
1 polymer ?
#
loop_
_entity_poly.entity_id
_entity_poly.type
_entity_poly.pdbx_seq_one_letter_code
_entity_poly.pdbx_strand_id
1 'polypeptide(L)'
;MISAYAFDTHAVIEDIVIDPEQHLLVIVAVSVGVYDVERYVPSKYEIHLLALETNALVPHQHPAACRPIISGDQRAWKYLLSLCGDVVALTYRLTDNTLGFMLWNWKSGQCLLTSALLGLAGVSLTSDFVLLSPGLLLLSSIKANIITVVAYGDMLVDYERFRRFKVLMHLRLPELVRPLDALEFCTTGVSQFLRGDPLLTMSRVFGLTMLAKSHWKYRLCLIIDTRMISVMAAKYELLSRFGPISAPPIIGWENWGPAYSRLFSLASLSSFPDGTRTVCRVSTNPLKAPFAAQILDFNVRAQVRKAAGSTARTPFRLVKEPTQLSVPGVFRHTVTTGLPYYTAPVPGSSPDRYVEFMIADQRLLCWNQFIEDEGNVDVYIL
;
A
#
# COMPACT_ATOMS: atom_id res chain seq x y z
N MET A 1 27.45 -8.91 -1.56
CA MET A 1 28.13 -7.74 -2.18
C MET A 1 27.56 -7.64 -3.59
N ILE A 2 26.62 -6.72 -3.83
CA ILE A 2 26.03 -6.52 -5.16
C ILE A 2 27.16 -5.97 -6.03
N SER A 3 27.64 -6.71 -7.04
CA SER A 3 28.69 -6.19 -7.93
C SER A 3 28.14 -4.93 -8.61
N ALA A 4 28.94 -3.87 -8.68
CA ALA A 4 28.54 -2.59 -9.26
C ALA A 4 27.82 -2.78 -10.61
N TYR A 5 26.50 -2.62 -10.59
CA TYR A 5 25.69 -2.65 -11.81
C TYR A 5 25.92 -1.34 -12.53
N ALA A 6 26.50 -1.40 -13.72
CA ALA A 6 26.63 -0.24 -14.58
C ALA A 6 25.28 0.03 -15.24
N PHE A 7 24.48 0.92 -14.64
CA PHE A 7 23.39 1.55 -15.38
C PHE A 7 23.98 2.45 -16.48
N ASP A 8 23.19 2.76 -17.51
CA ASP A 8 23.50 3.86 -18.42
C ASP A 8 23.82 5.12 -17.58
N THR A 9 24.81 5.92 -17.98
CA THR A 9 25.41 6.99 -17.14
C THR A 9 24.43 8.09 -16.72
N HIS A 10 23.18 8.01 -17.16
CA HIS A 10 22.10 8.95 -16.92
C HIS A 10 20.85 8.33 -16.26
N ALA A 11 20.93 7.08 -15.79
CA ALA A 11 19.82 6.46 -15.08
C ALA A 11 19.82 6.85 -13.59
N VAL A 12 18.65 7.19 -13.08
CA VAL A 12 18.39 7.41 -11.65
C VAL A 12 17.48 6.30 -11.15
N ILE A 13 17.77 5.74 -9.99
CA ILE A 13 16.90 4.75 -9.36
C ILE A 13 15.75 5.51 -8.67
N GLU A 14 14.52 5.25 -9.10
CA GLU A 14 13.31 5.90 -8.55
C GLU A 14 12.73 5.13 -7.39
N ASP A 15 12.67 3.79 -7.51
CA ASP A 15 12.13 2.94 -6.46
C ASP A 15 12.78 1.54 -6.49
N ILE A 16 12.80 0.92 -5.31
CA ILE A 16 13.38 -0.39 -5.07
C ILE A 16 12.44 -1.19 -4.20
N VAL A 17 12.28 -2.45 -4.57
CA VAL A 17 11.33 -3.35 -3.95
C VAL A 17 11.99 -4.71 -3.81
N ILE A 18 11.87 -5.36 -2.66
CA ILE A 18 12.66 -6.55 -2.32
C ILE A 18 11.71 -7.64 -1.85
N ASP A 19 11.98 -8.87 -2.29
CA ASP A 19 11.36 -10.09 -1.75
C ASP A 19 12.50 -11.10 -1.43
N PRO A 20 12.94 -11.19 -0.17
CA PRO A 20 14.04 -12.02 0.26
C PRO A 20 13.72 -13.51 0.17
N GLU A 21 12.44 -13.87 0.13
CA GLU A 21 11.99 -15.25 0.11
C GLU A 21 12.05 -15.82 -1.30
N GLN A 22 11.78 -14.96 -2.27
CA GLN A 22 12.00 -15.25 -3.68
C GLN A 22 13.42 -14.90 -4.12
N HIS A 23 14.27 -14.44 -3.20
CA HIS A 23 15.59 -13.89 -3.47
C HIS A 23 15.58 -12.85 -4.58
N LEU A 24 14.54 -12.02 -4.63
CA LEU A 24 14.25 -11.08 -5.70
C LEU A 24 14.47 -9.64 -5.23
N LEU A 25 15.13 -8.86 -6.07
CA LEU A 25 15.28 -7.42 -5.95
C LEU A 25 14.76 -6.82 -7.26
N VAL A 26 13.73 -5.99 -7.20
CA VAL A 26 13.21 -5.29 -8.38
C VAL A 26 13.51 -3.81 -8.25
N ILE A 27 14.06 -3.25 -9.32
CA ILE A 27 14.50 -1.87 -9.38
C ILE A 27 13.78 -1.21 -10.55
N VAL A 28 13.23 -0.03 -10.35
CA VAL A 28 12.82 0.85 -11.43
C VAL A 28 13.86 1.96 -11.56
N ALA A 29 14.57 1.93 -12.68
CA ALA A 29 15.52 2.95 -13.08
C ALA A 29 14.88 3.82 -14.16
N VAL A 30 15.10 5.13 -14.10
CA VAL A 30 14.61 6.07 -15.10
C VAL A 30 15.76 6.81 -15.74
N SER A 31 15.72 6.93 -17.07
CA SER A 31 16.65 7.75 -17.82
C SER A 31 16.20 9.20 -17.76
N VAL A 32 17.09 10.07 -17.31
CA VAL A 32 16.85 11.52 -17.32
C VAL A 32 17.29 12.04 -18.69
N GLY A 33 16.33 12.56 -19.46
CA GLY A 33 16.64 13.23 -20.71
C GLY A 33 17.45 14.52 -20.46
N VAL A 34 18.37 14.86 -21.36
CA VAL A 34 19.25 16.06 -21.27
C VAL A 34 18.49 17.39 -21.40
N TYR A 35 17.16 17.37 -21.46
CA TYR A 35 16.36 18.55 -21.78
C TYR A 35 15.50 19.00 -20.60
N ASP A 36 15.82 20.22 -20.16
CA ASP A 36 15.07 21.10 -19.26
C ASP A 36 15.36 20.96 -17.75
N VAL A 37 16.31 21.76 -17.27
CA VAL A 37 16.75 21.86 -15.87
C VAL A 37 15.59 22.25 -14.93
N GLU A 38 14.50 22.83 -15.47
CA GLU A 38 13.38 23.30 -14.68
C GLU A 38 12.30 22.23 -14.42
N ARG A 39 12.27 21.12 -15.18
CA ARG A 39 11.26 20.06 -15.00
C ARG A 39 11.84 18.68 -15.22
N TYR A 40 12.18 18.03 -14.11
CA TYR A 40 12.59 16.62 -14.06
C TYR A 40 11.45 15.73 -14.58
N VAL A 41 11.46 15.40 -15.87
CA VAL A 41 10.52 14.47 -16.48
C VAL A 41 11.31 13.32 -17.11
N PRO A 42 11.34 12.16 -16.44
CA PRO A 42 11.86 10.91 -17.01
C PRO A 42 11.40 10.66 -18.45
N SER A 43 12.34 10.37 -19.34
CA SER A 43 12.04 10.07 -20.75
C SER A 43 11.73 8.59 -20.97
N LYS A 44 12.36 7.73 -20.18
CA LYS A 44 12.26 6.27 -20.24
C LYS A 44 12.36 5.69 -18.85
N TYR A 45 11.61 4.62 -18.58
CA TYR A 45 11.80 3.78 -17.40
C TYR A 45 12.23 2.38 -17.82
N GLU A 46 12.96 1.72 -16.92
CA GLU A 46 13.49 0.39 -17.06
C GLU A 46 13.31 -0.37 -15.75
N ILE A 47 12.74 -1.56 -15.82
CA ILE A 47 12.56 -2.45 -14.68
C ILE A 47 13.56 -3.58 -14.75
N HIS A 48 14.36 -3.71 -13.71
CA HIS A 48 15.40 -4.71 -13.56
C HIS A 48 15.00 -5.71 -12.47
N LEU A 49 15.12 -7.01 -12.74
CA LEU A 49 14.96 -8.06 -11.74
C LEU A 49 16.32 -8.65 -11.42
N LEU A 50 16.75 -8.55 -10.18
CA LEU A 50 18.04 -9.02 -9.70
C LEU A 50 17.83 -10.11 -8.66
N ALA A 51 18.74 -11.07 -8.62
CA ALA A 51 18.80 -12.04 -7.53
C ALA A 51 19.57 -11.44 -6.34
N LEU A 52 19.07 -11.65 -5.12
CA LEU A 52 19.76 -11.21 -3.89
C LEU A 52 21.01 -12.05 -3.59
N GLU A 53 21.01 -13.31 -4.00
CA GLU A 53 22.15 -14.21 -3.83
C GLU A 53 22.96 -14.31 -5.12
N THR A 54 24.27 -14.09 -5.02
CA THR A 54 25.22 -14.22 -6.12
C THR A 54 25.65 -15.68 -6.36
N ASN A 55 25.18 -16.64 -5.57
CA ASN A 55 25.64 -18.02 -5.64
C ASN A 55 25.04 -18.74 -6.85
N ALA A 56 25.91 -19.13 -7.79
CA ALA A 56 25.60 -19.84 -9.04
C ALA A 56 24.99 -21.25 -8.90
N LEU A 57 24.63 -21.67 -7.68
CA LEU A 57 24.15 -23.01 -7.38
C LEU A 57 22.63 -23.09 -7.15
N VAL A 58 21.92 -21.96 -7.08
CA VAL A 58 20.46 -21.98 -7.02
C VAL A 58 19.92 -22.17 -8.45
N PRO A 59 19.15 -23.23 -8.76
CA PRO A 59 18.62 -23.51 -10.10
C PRO A 59 17.57 -22.49 -10.59
N HIS A 60 17.36 -21.39 -9.86
CA HIS A 60 16.47 -20.29 -10.17
C HIS A 60 17.21 -18.97 -10.38
N GLN A 61 18.50 -19.00 -10.77
CA GLN A 61 19.13 -17.79 -11.31
C GLN A 61 18.28 -17.26 -12.46
N HIS A 62 17.66 -16.10 -12.25
CA HIS A 62 16.85 -15.48 -13.28
C HIS A 62 17.77 -15.14 -14.47
N PRO A 63 17.59 -15.76 -15.64
CA PRO A 63 18.57 -15.70 -16.74
C PRO A 63 18.69 -14.31 -17.40
N ALA A 64 18.04 -13.28 -16.85
CA ALA A 64 17.93 -11.94 -17.42
C ALA A 64 18.26 -10.81 -16.46
N ALA A 65 18.99 -11.04 -15.35
CA ALA A 65 19.34 -9.96 -14.43
C ALA A 65 20.13 -8.83 -15.11
N CYS A 66 20.96 -9.12 -16.12
CA CYS A 66 21.84 -8.14 -16.77
C CYS A 66 21.16 -7.18 -17.75
N ARG A 67 19.85 -7.31 -17.98
CA ARG A 67 19.10 -6.47 -18.92
C ARG A 67 17.75 -6.08 -18.33
N PRO A 68 17.24 -4.88 -18.65
CA PRO A 68 15.88 -4.52 -18.26
C PRO A 68 14.91 -5.51 -18.88
N ILE A 69 13.98 -6.01 -18.06
CA ILE A 69 12.96 -6.98 -18.49
C ILE A 69 11.74 -6.26 -19.05
N ILE A 70 11.46 -5.07 -18.52
CA ILE A 70 10.44 -4.17 -19.03
C ILE A 70 11.07 -2.80 -19.22
N SER A 71 10.78 -2.17 -20.36
CA SER A 71 11.12 -0.78 -20.60
C SER A 71 9.94 -0.07 -21.25
N GLY A 72 9.78 1.22 -20.97
CA GLY A 72 8.78 2.03 -21.64
C GLY A 72 9.10 3.52 -21.60
N ASP A 73 8.47 4.26 -22.51
CA ASP A 73 8.71 5.70 -22.71
C ASP A 73 7.60 6.56 -22.09
N GLN A 74 6.93 6.03 -21.05
CA GLN A 74 5.87 6.77 -20.39
C GLN A 74 6.49 7.93 -19.61
N ARG A 75 6.09 9.16 -19.91
CA ARG A 75 6.57 10.33 -19.19
C ARG A 75 5.80 10.49 -17.89
N ALA A 76 6.35 9.92 -16.82
CA ALA A 76 5.82 10.02 -15.47
C ALA A 76 6.83 10.72 -14.55
N TRP A 77 6.32 11.51 -13.60
CA TRP A 77 7.14 12.22 -12.61
C TRP A 77 7.38 11.41 -11.34
N LYS A 78 6.76 10.23 -11.24
CA LYS A 78 6.95 9.29 -10.12
C LYS A 78 6.66 7.87 -10.58
N TYR A 79 7.50 6.94 -10.15
CA TYR A 79 7.32 5.50 -10.29
C TYR A 79 7.31 4.86 -8.91
N LEU A 80 6.46 3.87 -8.71
CA LEU A 80 6.39 3.08 -7.49
C LEU A 80 6.23 1.61 -7.85
N LEU A 81 6.98 0.76 -7.17
CA LEU A 81 6.93 -0.68 -7.32
C LEU A 81 6.16 -1.30 -6.16
N SER A 82 5.50 -2.42 -6.45
CA SER A 82 4.85 -3.25 -5.44
C SER A 82 4.97 -4.72 -5.83
N LEU A 83 5.21 -5.60 -4.87
CA LEU A 83 5.29 -7.04 -5.08
C LEU A 83 4.16 -7.76 -4.32
N CYS A 84 3.57 -8.77 -4.95
CA CYS A 84 2.61 -9.68 -4.32
C CYS A 84 2.76 -11.07 -4.91
N GLY A 85 3.57 -11.92 -4.27
CA GLY A 85 3.93 -13.24 -4.79
C GLY A 85 4.63 -13.12 -6.14
N ASP A 86 4.09 -13.77 -7.16
CA ASP A 86 4.67 -13.75 -8.52
C ASP A 86 4.30 -12.50 -9.33
N VAL A 87 3.49 -11.60 -8.74
CA VAL A 87 3.02 -10.39 -9.42
C VAL A 87 3.84 -9.19 -8.99
N VAL A 88 4.36 -8.47 -9.98
CA VAL A 88 4.93 -7.14 -9.80
C VAL A 88 3.95 -6.12 -10.37
N ALA A 89 3.78 -5.05 -9.60
CA ALA A 89 3.01 -3.88 -9.96
C ALA A 89 3.98 -2.71 -10.15
N LEU A 90 3.91 -2.05 -11.29
CA LEU A 90 4.49 -0.74 -11.51
C LEU A 90 3.36 0.28 -11.54
N THR A 91 3.39 1.22 -10.62
CA THR A 91 2.53 2.39 -10.59
C THR A 91 3.32 3.59 -11.08
N TYR A 92 2.70 4.47 -11.86
CA TYR A 92 3.35 5.70 -12.29
C TYR A 92 2.34 6.85 -12.38
N ARG A 93 2.78 8.06 -12.05
CA ARG A 93 1.96 9.27 -12.19
C ARG A 93 2.42 10.09 -13.39
N LEU A 94 1.52 10.25 -14.37
CA LEU A 94 1.74 11.08 -15.53
C LEU A 94 1.73 12.58 -15.16
N THR A 95 2.24 13.42 -16.06
CA THR A 95 2.35 14.87 -15.86
C THR A 95 1.00 15.58 -15.65
N ASP A 96 -0.10 14.98 -16.10
CA ASP A 96 -1.48 15.44 -15.87
C ASP A 96 -2.08 14.91 -14.54
N ASN A 97 -1.25 14.29 -13.68
CA ASN A 97 -1.64 13.56 -12.47
C ASN A 97 -2.50 12.30 -12.69
N THR A 98 -2.64 11.84 -13.93
CA THR A 98 -3.29 10.56 -14.20
C THR A 98 -2.44 9.42 -13.66
N LEU A 99 -3.07 8.52 -12.89
CA LEU A 99 -2.44 7.30 -12.41
C LEU A 99 -2.42 6.27 -13.55
N GLY A 100 -1.22 5.88 -13.96
CA GLY A 100 -1.00 4.70 -14.78
C GLY A 100 -0.49 3.55 -13.92
N PHE A 101 -0.75 2.32 -14.37
CA PHE A 101 -0.14 1.16 -13.76
C PHE A 101 -0.04 -0.02 -14.73
N MET A 102 0.85 -0.95 -14.41
CA MET A 102 1.05 -2.22 -15.08
C MET A 102 1.25 -3.32 -14.04
N LEU A 103 0.52 -4.42 -14.18
CA LEU A 103 0.71 -5.64 -13.42
C LEU A 103 1.22 -6.71 -14.37
N TRP A 104 2.30 -7.39 -13.99
CA TRP A 104 2.81 -8.53 -14.73
C TRP A 104 3.24 -9.63 -13.78
N ASN A 105 3.15 -10.87 -14.26
CA ASN A 105 3.77 -12.00 -13.58
C ASN A 105 5.24 -12.05 -13.98
N TRP A 106 6.15 -11.87 -13.02
CA TRP A 106 7.58 -11.78 -13.35
C TRP A 106 8.21 -13.12 -13.71
N LYS A 107 7.66 -14.23 -13.24
CA LYS A 107 8.15 -15.58 -13.59
C LYS A 107 7.73 -16.00 -14.98
N SER A 108 6.48 -15.75 -15.36
CA SER A 108 5.97 -16.11 -16.68
C SER A 108 6.19 -15.03 -17.74
N GLY A 109 6.53 -13.80 -17.34
CA GLY A 109 6.63 -12.63 -18.23
C GLY A 109 5.27 -12.11 -18.73
N GLN A 110 4.16 -12.70 -18.30
CA GLN A 110 2.83 -12.33 -18.78
C GLN A 110 2.36 -11.01 -18.18
N CYS A 111 2.00 -10.04 -19.02
CA CYS A 111 1.28 -8.84 -18.60
C CYS A 111 -0.17 -9.20 -18.25
N LEU A 112 -0.53 -9.02 -16.97
CA LEU A 112 -1.82 -9.41 -16.40
C LEU A 112 -2.86 -8.29 -16.59
N LEU A 113 -2.48 -7.05 -16.27
CA LEU A 113 -3.38 -5.90 -16.31
C LEU A 113 -2.61 -4.60 -16.57
N THR A 114 -3.25 -3.65 -17.26
CA THR A 114 -2.74 -2.29 -17.43
C THR A 114 -3.85 -1.26 -17.23
N SER A 115 -3.48 -0.03 -16.90
CA SER A 115 -4.45 1.08 -16.78
C SER A 115 -5.26 1.31 -18.06
N ALA A 116 -4.67 1.10 -19.24
CA ALA A 116 -5.37 1.19 -20.53
C ALA A 116 -6.53 0.19 -20.62
N LEU A 117 -6.33 -1.06 -20.15
CA LEU A 117 -7.36 -2.09 -20.13
C LEU A 117 -8.50 -1.75 -19.15
N LEU A 118 -8.19 -1.12 -18.02
CA LEU A 118 -9.21 -0.65 -17.07
C LEU A 118 -9.96 0.60 -17.55
N GLY A 119 -9.27 1.52 -18.22
CA GLY A 119 -9.86 2.74 -18.77
C GLY A 119 -11.00 2.44 -19.74
N LEU A 120 -10.84 1.38 -20.55
CA LEU A 120 -11.87 0.85 -21.43
C LEU A 120 -13.11 0.33 -20.69
N ALA A 121 -12.99 -0.01 -19.39
CA ALA A 121 -14.10 -0.44 -18.54
C ALA A 121 -14.69 0.68 -17.68
N GLY A 122 -14.33 1.95 -17.94
CA GLY A 122 -14.90 3.11 -17.24
C GLY A 122 -14.30 3.37 -15.85
N VAL A 123 -13.14 2.77 -15.52
CA VAL A 123 -12.45 2.98 -14.23
C VAL A 123 -11.48 4.17 -14.28
N SER A 124 -11.81 5.20 -15.07
CA SER A 124 -10.92 6.30 -15.49
C SER A 124 -10.50 7.27 -14.38
N LEU A 125 -10.93 7.06 -13.13
CA LEU A 125 -10.74 7.98 -12.01
C LEU A 125 -9.98 7.33 -10.84
N THR A 126 -9.16 6.33 -11.13
CA THR A 126 -8.32 5.68 -10.11
C THR A 126 -7.26 6.65 -9.63
N SER A 127 -7.16 6.77 -8.30
CA SER A 127 -6.29 7.70 -7.60
C SER A 127 -5.07 6.99 -7.03
N ASP A 128 -5.26 5.75 -6.59
CA ASP A 128 -4.21 4.82 -6.17
C ASP A 128 -4.71 3.37 -6.22
N PHE A 129 -3.82 2.39 -6.12
CA PHE A 129 -4.19 0.99 -5.98
C PHE A 129 -3.28 0.21 -5.02
N VAL A 130 -3.82 -0.90 -4.51
CA VAL A 130 -3.07 -1.86 -3.69
C VAL A 130 -3.38 -3.29 -4.12
N LEU A 131 -2.34 -4.13 -4.15
CA LEU A 131 -2.49 -5.58 -4.32
C LEU A 131 -2.87 -6.20 -2.97
N LEU A 132 -4.01 -6.90 -2.92
CA LEU A 132 -4.40 -7.68 -1.74
C LEU A 132 -3.90 -9.12 -1.83
N SER A 133 -3.85 -9.66 -3.05
CA SER A 133 -3.35 -10.99 -3.35
C SER A 133 -2.91 -11.03 -4.83
N PRO A 134 -2.23 -12.09 -5.28
CA PRO A 134 -1.82 -12.24 -6.68
C PRO A 134 -2.95 -12.15 -7.72
N GLY A 135 -4.22 -12.29 -7.32
CA GLY A 135 -5.41 -12.18 -8.20
C GLY A 135 -6.44 -11.15 -7.76
N LEU A 136 -6.14 -10.33 -6.74
CA LEU A 136 -7.07 -9.36 -6.19
C LEU A 136 -6.38 -8.02 -5.95
N LEU A 137 -6.94 -6.95 -6.51
CA LEU A 137 -6.48 -5.59 -6.32
C LEU A 137 -7.63 -4.67 -5.87
N LEU A 138 -7.27 -3.59 -5.18
CA LEU A 138 -8.16 -2.50 -4.85
C LEU A 138 -7.77 -1.26 -5.62
N LEU A 139 -8.74 -0.60 -6.24
CA LEU A 139 -8.59 0.69 -6.90
C LEU A 139 -9.33 1.73 -6.06
N SER A 140 -8.62 2.70 -5.52
CA SER A 140 -9.26 3.82 -4.84
C SER A 140 -9.62 4.90 -5.86
N SER A 141 -10.82 5.46 -5.77
CA SER A 141 -11.23 6.61 -6.58
C SER A 141 -11.75 7.73 -5.69
N ILE A 142 -11.01 8.85 -5.65
CA ILE A 142 -11.37 10.04 -4.88
C ILE A 142 -12.68 10.63 -5.40
N LYS A 143 -12.76 10.86 -6.72
CA LYS A 143 -13.90 11.53 -7.33
C LYS A 143 -15.20 10.76 -7.12
N ALA A 144 -15.13 9.43 -7.08
CA ALA A 144 -16.29 8.57 -6.83
C ALA A 144 -16.53 8.29 -5.34
N ASN A 145 -15.60 8.65 -4.45
CA ASN A 145 -15.60 8.30 -3.02
C ASN A 145 -15.80 6.78 -2.79
N ILE A 146 -15.13 5.96 -3.59
CA ILE A 146 -15.32 4.51 -3.65
C ILE A 146 -13.96 3.81 -3.73
N ILE A 147 -13.85 2.66 -3.07
CA ILE A 147 -12.83 1.64 -3.34
C ILE A 147 -13.47 0.57 -4.23
N THR A 148 -12.90 0.34 -5.40
CA THR A 148 -13.33 -0.70 -6.33
C THR A 148 -12.48 -1.94 -6.15
N VAL A 149 -13.13 -3.09 -5.92
CA VAL A 149 -12.44 -4.36 -5.75
C VAL A 149 -12.46 -5.12 -7.07
N VAL A 150 -11.28 -5.46 -7.57
CA VAL A 150 -11.11 -6.08 -8.88
C VAL A 150 -10.35 -7.39 -8.73
N ALA A 151 -10.93 -8.45 -9.25
CA ALA A 151 -10.21 -9.70 -9.46
C ALA A 151 -9.61 -9.74 -10.87
N TYR A 152 -8.44 -10.34 -11.02
CA TYR A 152 -7.75 -10.47 -12.32
C TYR A 152 -6.95 -11.78 -12.40
N GLY A 153 -6.58 -12.18 -13.61
CA GLY A 153 -5.82 -13.41 -13.87
C GLY A 153 -6.68 -14.64 -14.20
N ASP A 154 -6.03 -15.80 -14.38
CA ASP A 154 -6.64 -17.09 -14.72
C ASP A 154 -7.44 -17.64 -13.54
N MET A 155 -8.66 -17.16 -13.44
CA MET A 155 -9.65 -17.62 -12.48
C MET A 155 -10.24 -18.93 -12.98
N LEU A 156 -9.49 -20.03 -12.83
CA LEU A 156 -9.89 -21.42 -13.10
C LEU A 156 -10.59 -21.60 -14.47
N VAL A 157 -9.80 -21.93 -15.49
CA VAL A 157 -10.22 -22.74 -16.64
C VAL A 157 -11.60 -22.37 -17.19
N ASP A 158 -11.71 -21.22 -17.85
CA ASP A 158 -12.82 -21.01 -18.78
C ASP A 158 -12.33 -20.29 -20.03
N TYR A 159 -12.45 -20.98 -21.16
CA TYR A 159 -11.86 -20.65 -22.46
C TYR A 159 -12.57 -19.50 -23.18
N GLU A 160 -13.62 -18.93 -22.59
CA GLU A 160 -14.39 -17.85 -23.20
C GLU A 160 -13.70 -16.49 -22.96
N ARG A 161 -12.89 -16.17 -23.97
CA ARG A 161 -12.32 -14.87 -24.30
C ARG A 161 -13.14 -13.68 -23.77
N PHE A 162 -12.43 -12.70 -23.20
CA PHE A 162 -12.65 -11.24 -23.32
C PHE A 162 -12.57 -10.42 -22.04
N ARG A 163 -12.41 -11.00 -20.84
CA ARG A 163 -12.12 -10.17 -19.65
C ARG A 163 -11.02 -10.75 -18.78
N ARG A 164 -9.81 -10.16 -18.89
CA ARG A 164 -8.66 -10.43 -18.01
C ARG A 164 -8.87 -9.99 -16.56
N PHE A 165 -9.98 -9.33 -16.26
CA PHE A 165 -10.35 -8.85 -14.94
C PHE A 165 -11.87 -8.75 -14.77
N LYS A 166 -12.32 -8.72 -13.52
CA LYS A 166 -13.72 -8.58 -13.13
C LYS A 166 -13.83 -7.62 -11.95
N VAL A 167 -14.68 -6.60 -12.08
CA VAL A 167 -15.06 -5.77 -10.95
C VAL A 167 -16.03 -6.57 -10.08
N LEU A 168 -15.63 -6.86 -8.84
CA LEU A 168 -16.42 -7.68 -7.92
C LEU A 168 -17.44 -6.84 -7.15
N MET A 169 -17.02 -5.67 -6.66
CA MET A 169 -17.85 -4.77 -5.87
C MET A 169 -17.23 -3.37 -5.76
N HIS A 170 -18.06 -2.42 -5.34
CA HIS A 170 -17.66 -1.07 -4.96
C HIS A 170 -17.95 -0.85 -3.47
N LEU A 171 -16.95 -0.39 -2.73
CA LEU A 171 -17.05 -0.06 -1.32
C LEU A 171 -17.12 1.45 -1.16
N ARG A 172 -18.26 1.99 -0.72
CA ARG A 172 -18.38 3.43 -0.46
C ARG A 172 -17.60 3.82 0.79
N LEU A 173 -16.80 4.85 0.67
CA LEU A 173 -16.11 5.50 1.78
C LEU A 173 -17.07 6.42 2.56
N PRO A 174 -16.68 6.93 3.75
CA PRO A 174 -17.49 7.87 4.50
C PRO A 174 -17.88 9.07 3.64
N GLU A 175 -19.11 9.56 3.82
CA GLU A 175 -19.64 10.63 2.98
C GLU A 175 -18.87 11.94 3.18
N LEU A 176 -18.38 12.50 2.08
CA LEU A 176 -17.63 13.75 2.05
C LEU A 176 -18.57 14.96 1.93
N VAL A 177 -18.20 16.10 2.51
CA VAL A 177 -18.95 17.35 2.34
C VAL A 177 -18.94 17.79 0.88
N ARG A 178 -17.78 17.68 0.21
CA ARG A 178 -17.58 17.98 -1.21
C ARG A 178 -16.66 16.92 -1.83
N PRO A 179 -17.07 16.25 -2.92
CA PRO A 179 -16.24 15.22 -3.57
C PRO A 179 -14.92 15.75 -4.18
N LEU A 180 -14.83 17.06 -4.46
CA LEU A 180 -13.77 17.67 -5.27
C LEU A 180 -12.71 18.46 -4.47
N ASP A 181 -12.86 18.58 -3.14
CA ASP A 181 -11.81 19.17 -2.29
C ASP A 181 -10.75 18.10 -2.00
N ALA A 182 -9.99 17.81 -3.06
CA ALA A 182 -9.32 16.56 -3.34
C ALA A 182 -8.57 15.96 -2.14
N LEU A 183 -8.96 14.75 -1.78
CA LEU A 183 -8.19 13.83 -0.94
C LEU A 183 -7.13 13.22 -1.83
N GLU A 184 -5.83 13.39 -1.61
CA GLU A 184 -4.90 12.44 -2.25
C GLU A 184 -5.00 11.12 -1.49
N PHE A 185 -5.24 10.02 -2.21
CA PHE A 185 -5.07 8.70 -1.65
C PHE A 185 -3.65 8.25 -1.88
N CYS A 186 -2.95 7.95 -0.78
CA CYS A 186 -1.77 7.12 -0.81
C CYS A 186 -2.16 5.82 -0.12
N THR A 187 -2.32 4.74 -0.89
CA THR A 187 -2.41 3.40 -0.36
C THR A 187 -1.01 2.95 0.02
N THR A 188 -0.79 2.85 1.33
CA THR A 188 0.40 2.19 1.85
C THR A 188 0.01 0.76 2.18
N GLY A 189 0.42 -0.15 1.30
CA GLY A 189 0.03 -1.56 1.34
C GLY A 189 1.25 -2.46 1.30
N VAL A 190 1.33 -3.33 2.30
CA VAL A 190 2.11 -4.57 2.37
C VAL A 190 3.58 -4.42 1.99
N SER A 191 4.40 -4.14 3.00
CA SER A 191 5.78 -4.65 3.03
C SER A 191 5.81 -6.11 2.60
N GLN A 192 6.75 -6.44 1.72
CA GLN A 192 6.77 -7.61 0.83
C GLN A 192 7.46 -8.83 1.41
N PHE A 193 7.59 -8.81 2.72
CA PHE A 193 8.28 -9.84 3.44
C PHE A 193 7.18 -10.58 4.19
N LEU A 194 6.97 -11.87 3.89
CA LEU A 194 6.56 -12.92 4.84
C LEU A 194 5.93 -14.13 4.10
N ARG A 195 6.58 -15.28 4.24
CA ARG A 195 6.14 -16.65 4.05
C ARG A 195 5.90 -17.28 5.41
N GLY A 196 4.97 -18.22 5.31
CA GLY A 196 4.07 -18.70 6.34
C GLY A 196 2.73 -18.89 5.62
N ASP A 197 1.91 -19.80 6.13
CA ASP A 197 0.57 -20.15 5.60
C ASP A 197 -0.11 -18.93 4.95
N PRO A 198 -0.59 -18.98 3.69
CA PRO A 198 -1.22 -17.84 3.00
C PRO A 198 -2.37 -17.19 3.80
N LEU A 199 -2.94 -17.91 4.77
CA LEU A 199 -3.93 -17.37 5.73
C LEU A 199 -3.33 -16.56 6.89
N LEU A 200 -2.02 -16.67 7.12
CA LEU A 200 -1.26 -16.04 8.21
C LEU A 200 -0.34 -14.91 7.74
N THR A 201 0.08 -14.88 6.47
CA THR A 201 1.15 -14.00 5.97
C THR A 201 0.73 -12.79 5.16
N MET A 202 -0.49 -12.76 4.65
CA MET A 202 -0.96 -11.54 4.00
C MET A 202 -1.09 -10.42 5.04
N SER A 203 -0.59 -9.24 4.68
CA SER A 203 -0.82 -8.02 5.44
C SER A 203 -2.29 -7.96 5.82
N ARG A 204 -2.57 -8.00 7.12
CA ARG A 204 -3.96 -8.04 7.59
C ARG A 204 -4.62 -6.69 7.51
N VAL A 205 -3.84 -5.65 7.27
CA VAL A 205 -4.32 -4.30 7.11
C VAL A 205 -3.66 -3.64 5.91
N PHE A 206 -4.33 -2.67 5.32
CA PHE A 206 -3.70 -1.67 4.47
C PHE A 206 -4.14 -0.28 4.93
N GLY A 207 -3.28 0.70 4.70
CA GLY A 207 -3.56 2.10 5.00
C GLY A 207 -4.03 2.84 3.77
N LEU A 208 -5.13 3.57 3.90
CA LEU A 208 -5.58 4.55 2.93
C LEU A 208 -5.39 5.95 3.54
N THR A 209 -4.32 6.63 3.13
CA THR A 209 -4.05 7.99 3.61
C THR A 209 -4.84 8.99 2.77
N MET A 210 -5.53 9.94 3.39
CA MET A 210 -6.39 10.93 2.76
C MET A 210 -5.91 12.35 3.10
N LEU A 211 -5.63 13.17 2.08
CA LEU A 211 -5.16 14.56 2.25
C LEU A 211 -6.24 15.58 1.87
N ALA A 212 -6.94 16.20 2.82
CA ALA A 212 -8.01 17.14 2.47
C ALA A 212 -7.45 18.48 1.93
N LYS A 213 -7.50 18.74 0.61
CA LYS A 213 -6.91 19.97 0.01
C LYS A 213 -7.59 21.29 0.40
N SER A 214 -8.90 21.33 0.67
CA SER A 214 -9.54 22.56 1.15
C SER A 214 -9.03 22.99 2.53
N HIS A 215 -8.43 22.04 3.24
CA HIS A 215 -7.91 22.21 4.57
C HIS A 215 -6.63 21.37 4.69
N TRP A 216 -5.52 21.80 4.07
CA TRP A 216 -4.17 21.17 4.15
C TRP A 216 -3.72 20.85 5.59
N LYS A 217 -4.47 21.34 6.57
CA LYS A 217 -4.48 20.98 7.98
C LYS A 217 -4.80 19.51 8.30
N TYR A 218 -5.63 18.82 7.51
CA TYR A 218 -6.09 17.47 7.85
C TYR A 218 -5.43 16.40 6.98
N ARG A 219 -4.60 15.60 7.63
CA ARG A 219 -4.09 14.32 7.12
C ARG A 219 -4.81 13.22 7.87
N LEU A 220 -5.46 12.33 7.15
CA LEU A 220 -6.24 11.24 7.72
C LEU A 220 -5.66 9.91 7.24
N CYS A 221 -5.74 8.87 8.05
CA CYS A 221 -5.35 7.52 7.67
C CYS A 221 -6.43 6.55 8.05
N LEU A 222 -7.00 5.89 7.05
CA LEU A 222 -7.98 4.84 7.21
C LEU A 222 -7.28 3.49 7.07
N ILE A 223 -7.04 2.83 8.20
CA ILE A 223 -6.56 1.46 8.24
C ILE A 223 -7.75 0.52 8.01
N ILE A 224 -7.63 -0.46 7.12
CA ILE A 224 -8.73 -1.38 6.77
C ILE A 224 -8.26 -2.82 6.88
N ASP A 225 -9.06 -3.70 7.50
CA ASP A 225 -8.79 -5.14 7.60
C ASP A 225 -8.98 -5.81 6.23
N THR A 226 -7.88 -6.31 5.66
CA THR A 226 -7.86 -6.96 4.34
C THR A 226 -8.67 -8.24 4.31
N ARG A 227 -8.75 -8.98 5.43
CA ARG A 227 -9.45 -10.27 5.50
C ARG A 227 -10.94 -10.10 5.23
N MET A 228 -11.51 -9.01 5.73
CA MET A 228 -12.91 -8.69 5.50
C MET A 228 -13.17 -8.47 4.01
N ILE A 229 -12.31 -7.69 3.35
CA ILE A 229 -12.42 -7.45 1.91
C ILE A 229 -12.25 -8.76 1.13
N SER A 230 -11.29 -9.61 1.49
CA SER A 230 -11.09 -10.90 0.83
C SER A 230 -12.32 -11.82 0.98
N VAL A 231 -12.94 -11.86 2.17
CA VAL A 231 -14.18 -12.64 2.40
C VAL A 231 -15.32 -12.10 1.54
N MET A 232 -15.50 -10.78 1.47
CA MET A 232 -16.50 -10.17 0.59
C MET A 232 -16.20 -10.45 -0.88
N ALA A 233 -14.94 -10.31 -1.30
CA ALA A 233 -14.50 -10.57 -2.67
C ALA A 233 -14.87 -12.01 -3.07
N ALA A 234 -14.52 -13.00 -2.25
CA ALA A 234 -14.89 -14.40 -2.48
C ALA A 234 -16.41 -14.60 -2.57
N LYS A 235 -17.19 -13.96 -1.69
CA LYS A 235 -18.66 -13.99 -1.73
C LYS A 235 -19.19 -13.45 -3.06
N TYR A 236 -18.77 -12.25 -3.47
CA TYR A 236 -19.26 -11.62 -4.69
C TYR A 236 -18.73 -12.28 -5.96
N GLU A 237 -17.55 -12.88 -5.90
CA GLU A 237 -17.04 -13.72 -6.96
C GLU A 237 -17.96 -14.92 -7.19
N LEU A 238 -18.31 -15.68 -6.15
CA LEU A 238 -19.26 -16.79 -6.25
C LEU A 238 -20.63 -16.34 -6.79
N LEU A 239 -21.19 -15.26 -6.23
CA LEU A 239 -22.46 -14.70 -6.70
C LEU A 239 -22.40 -14.30 -8.17
N SER A 240 -21.26 -13.78 -8.62
CA SER A 240 -21.07 -13.35 -10.00
C SER A 240 -20.81 -14.49 -10.99
N ARG A 241 -20.57 -15.72 -10.50
CA ARG A 241 -20.46 -16.94 -11.31
C ARG A 241 -21.82 -17.64 -11.46
N PHE A 242 -22.64 -17.63 -10.41
CA PHE A 242 -23.89 -18.39 -10.36
C PHE A 242 -25.16 -17.54 -10.43
N GLY A 243 -25.06 -16.22 -10.23
CA GLY A 243 -26.18 -15.29 -10.26
C GLY A 243 -26.40 -14.65 -11.63
N PRO A 244 -27.57 -13.99 -11.83
CA PRO A 244 -27.79 -13.19 -13.04
C PRO A 244 -26.72 -12.10 -13.14
N ILE A 245 -26.29 -11.81 -14.39
CA ILE A 245 -25.33 -10.74 -14.69
C ILE A 245 -25.93 -9.42 -14.21
N SER A 246 -25.52 -9.00 -13.03
CA SER A 246 -25.88 -7.73 -12.42
C SER A 246 -24.64 -6.84 -12.39
N ALA A 247 -24.87 -5.52 -12.45
CA ALA A 247 -23.80 -4.57 -12.23
C ALA A 247 -23.12 -4.83 -10.87
N PRO A 248 -21.80 -4.60 -10.75
CA PRO A 248 -21.11 -4.78 -9.48
C PRO A 248 -21.80 -3.99 -8.36
N PRO A 249 -22.09 -4.63 -7.20
CA PRO A 249 -22.85 -3.99 -6.14
C PRO A 249 -22.06 -2.86 -5.50
N ILE A 250 -22.77 -1.79 -5.13
CA ILE A 250 -22.24 -0.68 -4.34
C ILE A 250 -22.64 -0.90 -2.88
N ILE A 251 -21.66 -1.09 -2.02
CA ILE A 251 -21.82 -1.43 -0.62
C ILE A 251 -21.58 -0.18 0.21
N GLY A 252 -22.64 0.29 0.89
CA GLY A 252 -22.60 1.48 1.74
C GLY A 252 -21.64 1.33 2.92
N TRP A 253 -21.04 2.45 3.34
CA TRP A 253 -20.05 2.51 4.43
C TRP A 253 -20.54 1.77 5.67
N GLU A 254 -21.80 1.95 6.06
CA GLU A 254 -22.45 1.33 7.21
C GLU A 254 -22.41 -0.20 7.22
N ASN A 255 -22.24 -0.84 6.05
CA ASN A 255 -22.26 -2.29 5.91
C ASN A 255 -20.87 -2.95 5.89
N TRP A 256 -19.80 -2.19 5.69
CA TRP A 256 -18.44 -2.74 5.58
C TRP A 256 -17.37 -1.97 6.35
N GLY A 257 -17.55 -0.68 6.58
CA GLY A 257 -16.50 0.20 7.10
C GLY A 257 -16.34 0.15 8.63
N PRO A 258 -17.35 0.53 9.42
CA PRO A 258 -17.20 0.83 10.84
C PRO A 258 -16.50 -0.26 11.67
N ALA A 259 -16.87 -1.52 11.51
CA ALA A 259 -16.31 -2.61 12.32
C ALA A 259 -14.91 -3.08 11.86
N TYR A 260 -14.56 -2.81 10.60
CA TYR A 260 -13.39 -3.40 9.94
C TYR A 260 -12.36 -2.37 9.50
N SER A 261 -12.50 -1.14 10.01
CA SER A 261 -11.55 -0.06 9.74
C SER A 261 -11.22 0.72 11.00
N ARG A 262 -10.15 1.52 10.93
CA ARG A 262 -9.73 2.45 11.95
C ARG A 262 -9.27 3.75 11.31
N LEU A 263 -9.90 4.86 11.68
CA LEU A 263 -9.56 6.18 11.17
C LEU A 263 -8.73 6.96 12.19
N PHE A 264 -7.61 7.50 11.75
CA PHE A 264 -6.70 8.34 12.53
C PHE A 264 -6.50 9.69 11.87
N SER A 265 -6.19 10.71 12.68
CA SER A 265 -5.54 11.91 12.16
C SER A 265 -4.03 11.77 12.30
N LEU A 266 -3.30 12.15 11.25
CA LEU A 266 -1.85 12.05 11.16
C LEU A 266 -1.16 13.41 11.24
N ALA A 267 0.02 13.43 11.86
CA ALA A 267 0.92 14.59 11.80
C ALA A 267 1.63 14.66 10.43
N SER A 268 2.04 13.52 9.88
CA SER A 268 2.82 13.38 8.64
C SER A 268 2.25 12.27 7.76
N LEU A 269 2.64 12.25 6.49
CA LEU A 269 2.23 11.22 5.52
C LEU A 269 2.99 9.90 5.68
N SER A 270 4.02 9.85 6.53
CA SER A 270 4.91 8.71 6.74
C SER A 270 4.27 7.64 7.63
N SER A 271 3.25 6.96 7.12
CA SER A 271 2.67 5.76 7.72
C SER A 271 2.76 4.60 6.75
N PHE A 272 3.72 3.70 6.97
CA PHE A 272 3.91 2.50 6.17
C PHE A 272 3.52 1.27 6.99
N PRO A 273 2.40 0.60 6.65
CA PRO A 273 2.05 -0.68 7.26
C PRO A 273 3.06 -1.77 6.87
N ASP A 274 3.58 -2.47 7.86
CA ASP A 274 4.37 -3.69 7.72
C ASP A 274 3.57 -4.86 8.29
N GLY A 275 2.98 -5.66 7.40
CA GLY A 275 2.12 -6.81 7.71
C GLY A 275 0.88 -6.47 8.56
N THR A 276 1.01 -6.47 9.88
CA THR A 276 -0.09 -6.13 10.79
C THR A 276 0.17 -4.89 11.61
N ARG A 277 1.35 -4.29 11.44
CA ARG A 277 1.81 -3.17 12.25
C ARG A 277 1.92 -1.94 11.40
N THR A 278 1.79 -0.78 12.00
CA THR A 278 2.18 0.49 11.39
C THR A 278 2.78 1.37 12.47
N VAL A 279 3.76 2.20 12.13
CA VAL A 279 4.16 3.32 12.98
C VAL A 279 3.66 4.60 12.35
N CYS A 280 2.98 5.39 13.17
CA CYS A 280 2.50 6.67 12.74
C CYS A 280 2.41 7.65 13.90
N ARG A 281 2.50 8.94 13.55
CA ARG A 281 2.22 10.03 14.48
C ARG A 281 0.74 10.32 14.48
N VAL A 282 0.06 9.73 15.45
CA VAL A 282 -1.40 9.80 15.55
C VAL A 282 -1.85 10.74 16.65
N SER A 283 -2.97 11.40 16.40
CA SER A 283 -3.74 12.09 17.42
C SER A 283 -5.16 11.54 17.43
N THR A 284 -5.66 11.21 18.62
CA THR A 284 -7.07 10.83 18.81
C THR A 284 -7.99 12.07 18.77
N ASN A 285 -7.41 13.26 18.90
CA ASN A 285 -8.13 14.52 18.78
C ASN A 285 -7.29 15.53 17.99
N PRO A 286 -7.51 15.67 16.66
CA PRO A 286 -6.71 16.54 15.80
C PRO A 286 -6.74 18.01 16.21
N LEU A 287 -7.70 18.43 17.04
CA LEU A 287 -7.86 19.81 17.46
C LEU A 287 -7.21 20.13 18.81
N LYS A 288 -6.90 19.12 19.64
CA LYS A 288 -6.56 19.34 21.06
C LYS A 288 -5.32 18.61 21.56
N ALA A 289 -4.92 17.51 20.96
CA ALA A 289 -3.82 16.69 21.48
C ALA A 289 -2.60 16.74 20.55
N PRO A 290 -1.38 16.89 21.12
CA PRO A 290 -0.16 16.75 20.34
C PRO A 290 -0.09 15.34 19.73
N PHE A 291 0.49 15.25 18.54
CA PHE A 291 0.68 13.97 17.89
C PHE A 291 1.78 13.19 18.61
N ALA A 292 1.48 11.94 18.97
CA ALA A 292 2.45 11.03 19.55
C ALA A 292 2.83 9.95 18.53
N ALA A 293 4.12 9.64 18.41
CA ALA A 293 4.57 8.50 17.63
C ALA A 293 4.14 7.20 18.34
N GLN A 294 3.35 6.40 17.65
CA GLN A 294 2.81 5.15 18.19
C GLN A 294 3.02 4.00 17.21
N ILE A 295 3.32 2.85 17.77
CA ILE A 295 3.31 1.57 17.08
C ILE A 295 1.90 1.01 17.24
N LEU A 296 1.19 0.78 16.15
CA LEU A 296 -0.15 0.21 16.13
C LEU A 296 -0.05 -1.22 15.57
N ASP A 297 -0.43 -2.24 16.34
CA ASP A 297 -0.45 -3.64 15.92
C ASP A 297 -1.88 -4.19 15.87
N PHE A 298 -2.36 -4.46 14.67
CA PHE A 298 -3.69 -4.99 14.37
C PHE A 298 -3.76 -6.53 14.50
N ASN A 299 -2.67 -7.23 14.85
CA ASN A 299 -2.68 -8.67 15.11
C ASN A 299 -3.08 -9.02 16.54
N VAL A 300 -4.29 -8.62 16.93
CA VAL A 300 -4.81 -8.79 18.30
C VAL A 300 -4.71 -10.24 18.78
N ARG A 301 -4.96 -11.23 17.91
CA ARG A 301 -4.90 -12.66 18.26
C ARG A 301 -3.48 -13.13 18.61
N ALA A 302 -2.46 -12.71 17.86
CA ALA A 302 -1.08 -13.11 18.15
C ALA A 302 -0.60 -12.51 19.48
N GLN A 303 -0.95 -11.25 19.75
CA GLN A 303 -0.59 -10.58 21.00
C GLN A 303 -1.25 -11.22 22.22
N VAL A 304 -2.52 -11.64 22.13
CA VAL A 304 -3.18 -12.39 23.22
C VAL A 304 -2.45 -13.70 23.53
N ARG A 305 -2.00 -14.44 22.50
CA ARG A 305 -1.23 -15.68 22.69
C ARG A 305 0.13 -15.42 23.33
N LYS A 306 0.82 -14.33 22.92
CA LYS A 306 2.09 -13.91 23.54
C LYS A 306 1.91 -13.54 25.01
N ALA A 307 0.86 -12.77 25.32
CA ALA A 307 0.55 -12.36 26.70
C ALA A 307 0.23 -13.55 27.62
N ALA A 308 -0.39 -14.61 27.10
CA ALA A 308 -0.67 -15.82 27.87
C ALA A 308 0.59 -16.62 28.25
N GLY A 309 1.69 -16.48 27.48
CA GLY A 309 2.94 -17.20 27.70
C GLY A 309 4.05 -16.41 28.40
N SER A 310 3.85 -15.11 28.64
CA SER A 310 4.88 -14.21 29.20
C SER A 310 4.48 -13.67 30.56
N THR A 311 5.36 -13.77 31.54
CA THR A 311 5.22 -13.08 32.84
C THR A 311 5.65 -11.61 32.78
N ALA A 312 6.39 -11.21 31.74
CA ALA A 312 6.80 -9.84 31.54
C ALA A 312 5.63 -8.98 31.05
N ARG A 313 5.43 -7.83 31.69
CA ARG A 313 4.37 -6.86 31.34
C ARG A 313 4.68 -6.24 29.97
N THR A 314 3.87 -6.55 28.97
CA THR A 314 4.03 -5.96 27.63
C THR A 314 3.72 -4.47 27.66
N PRO A 315 4.52 -3.61 27.00
CA PRO A 315 4.25 -2.17 26.92
C PRO A 315 3.00 -1.85 26.08
N PHE A 316 2.48 -2.85 25.34
CA PHE A 316 1.33 -2.71 24.48
C PHE A 316 0.01 -2.65 25.26
N ARG A 317 -0.81 -1.65 24.95
CA ARG A 317 -2.19 -1.48 25.44
C ARG A 317 -3.18 -1.85 24.36
N LEU A 318 -4.12 -2.75 24.66
CA LEU A 318 -5.23 -3.07 23.76
C LEU A 318 -6.26 -1.94 23.74
N VAL A 319 -6.61 -1.46 22.55
CA VAL A 319 -7.68 -0.48 22.32
C VAL A 319 -8.82 -1.18 21.58
N LYS A 320 -10.01 -1.18 22.16
CA LYS A 320 -11.23 -1.79 21.57
C LYS A 320 -12.33 -0.78 21.30
N GLU A 321 -12.27 0.35 21.99
CA GLU A 321 -13.26 1.41 21.95
C GLU A 321 -13.33 1.97 20.53
N PRO A 322 -14.54 2.19 19.98
CA PRO A 322 -14.68 2.85 18.69
C PRO A 322 -14.11 4.27 18.71
N THR A 323 -13.43 4.65 17.64
CA THR A 323 -13.03 6.04 17.38
C THR A 323 -14.18 6.74 16.69
N GLN A 324 -14.61 7.88 17.23
CA GLN A 324 -15.51 8.82 16.57
C GLN A 324 -14.71 10.05 16.17
N LEU A 325 -14.56 10.26 14.86
CA LEU A 325 -13.82 11.38 14.32
C LEU A 325 -14.75 12.34 13.58
N SER A 326 -14.85 13.56 14.10
CA SER A 326 -15.55 14.67 13.43
C SER A 326 -14.51 15.60 12.83
N VAL A 327 -14.52 15.73 11.50
CA VAL A 327 -13.62 16.62 10.75
C VAL A 327 -14.47 17.56 9.90
N PRO A 328 -14.87 18.72 10.45
CA PRO A 328 -15.69 19.70 9.73
C PRO A 328 -15.04 20.08 8.39
N GLY A 329 -15.85 20.14 7.34
CA GLY A 329 -15.39 20.46 5.98
C GLY A 329 -14.88 19.25 5.19
N VAL A 330 -14.57 18.13 5.84
CA VAL A 330 -14.15 16.89 5.17
C VAL A 330 -15.30 15.89 5.08
N PHE A 331 -15.82 15.45 6.23
CA PHE A 331 -16.92 14.49 6.29
C PHE A 331 -18.25 15.19 6.57
N ARG A 332 -19.33 14.72 5.92
CA ARG A 332 -20.69 15.22 6.17
C ARG A 332 -21.17 14.84 7.58
N HIS A 333 -20.73 13.69 8.07
CA HIS A 333 -21.12 13.13 9.36
C HIS A 333 -19.89 12.71 10.16
N THR A 334 -20.06 12.56 11.49
CA THR A 334 -19.01 11.98 12.33
C THR A 334 -18.75 10.55 11.90
N VAL A 335 -17.49 10.23 11.59
CA VAL A 335 -17.10 8.89 11.13
C VAL A 335 -16.79 8.02 12.35
N THR A 336 -17.47 6.89 12.46
CA THR A 336 -17.22 5.89 13.52
C THR A 336 -16.43 4.72 12.94
N THR A 337 -15.35 4.32 13.61
CA THR A 337 -14.50 3.18 13.24
C THR A 337 -14.09 2.36 14.46
N GLY A 338 -13.90 1.05 14.29
CA GLY A 338 -13.96 0.08 15.40
C GLY A 338 -12.94 -1.06 15.35
N LEU A 339 -12.04 -1.09 14.37
CA LEU A 339 -11.04 -2.16 14.26
C LEU A 339 -10.09 -2.15 15.47
N PRO A 340 -10.03 -3.22 16.28
CA PRO A 340 -9.22 -3.25 17.49
C PRO A 340 -7.73 -3.41 17.17
N TYR A 341 -6.87 -2.85 18.01
CA TYR A 341 -5.42 -2.90 17.87
C TYR A 341 -4.71 -2.74 19.22
N TYR A 342 -3.47 -3.20 19.28
CA TYR A 342 -2.55 -2.89 20.37
C TYR A 342 -1.75 -1.63 20.03
N THR A 343 -1.50 -0.76 21.01
CA THR A 343 -0.65 0.43 20.84
C THR A 343 0.48 0.45 21.85
N ALA A 344 1.68 0.86 21.42
CA ALA A 344 2.80 1.19 22.28
C ALA A 344 3.42 2.52 21.82
N PRO A 345 3.89 3.39 22.75
CA PRO A 345 4.67 4.55 22.38
C PRO A 345 6.00 4.11 21.73
N VAL A 346 6.49 4.87 20.76
CA VAL A 346 7.83 4.64 20.22
C VAL A 346 8.88 4.93 21.31
N PRO A 347 9.83 4.01 21.59
CA PRO A 347 10.86 4.25 22.61
C PRO A 347 11.67 5.50 22.30
N GLY A 348 11.93 6.33 23.33
CA GLY A 348 12.75 7.53 23.18
C GLY A 348 12.15 8.62 22.29
N SER A 349 10.90 8.49 21.83
CA SER A 349 10.27 9.51 20.99
C SER A 349 9.86 10.72 21.83
N SER A 350 10.70 11.76 21.84
CA SER A 350 10.14 13.10 21.97
C SER A 350 9.36 13.43 20.69
N PRO A 351 8.34 14.31 20.75
CA PRO A 351 7.49 14.63 19.59
C PRO A 351 8.29 15.03 18.34
N ASP A 352 9.47 15.61 18.51
CA ASP A 352 10.26 16.21 17.44
C ASP A 352 11.56 15.45 17.11
N ARG A 353 11.93 14.39 17.84
CA ARG A 353 13.24 13.73 17.63
C ARG A 353 13.36 13.02 16.28
N TYR A 354 12.32 12.33 15.85
CA TYR A 354 12.34 11.54 14.62
C TYR A 354 11.55 12.24 13.52
N VAL A 355 11.81 11.98 12.25
CA VAL A 355 10.96 12.51 11.17
C VAL A 355 10.24 11.41 10.41
N GLU A 356 10.86 10.23 10.37
CA GLU A 356 10.36 9.05 9.68
C GLU A 356 10.57 7.79 10.50
N PHE A 357 9.69 6.82 10.24
CA PHE A 357 9.64 5.54 10.92
C PHE A 357 9.45 4.44 9.88
N MET A 358 10.15 3.32 10.07
CA MET A 358 9.97 2.11 9.29
C MET A 358 9.97 0.89 10.22
N ILE A 359 9.03 -0.03 10.01
CA ILE A 359 9.05 -1.34 10.65
C ILE A 359 9.64 -2.32 9.65
N ALA A 360 10.54 -3.17 10.11
CA ALA A 360 10.97 -4.36 9.41
C ALA A 360 11.02 -5.53 10.41
N ASP A 361 10.13 -6.49 10.24
CA ASP A 361 10.00 -7.70 11.07
C ASP A 361 9.72 -7.42 12.57
N GLN A 362 10.77 -7.43 13.39
CA GLN A 362 10.76 -7.13 14.83
C GLN A 362 11.61 -5.91 15.14
N ARG A 363 11.94 -5.09 14.13
CA ARG A 363 12.76 -3.90 14.29
C ARG A 363 11.97 -2.66 13.91
N LEU A 364 12.15 -1.62 14.69
CA LEU A 364 11.69 -0.27 14.38
C LEU A 364 12.91 0.60 14.09
N LEU A 365 12.95 1.13 12.88
CA LEU A 365 13.95 2.07 12.40
C LEU A 365 13.38 3.47 12.52
N CYS A 366 14.10 4.37 13.19
CA CYS A 366 13.69 5.75 13.41
C CYS A 366 14.74 6.69 12.85
N TRP A 367 14.37 7.51 11.85
CA TRP A 367 15.29 8.46 11.23
C TRP A 367 15.26 9.80 11.99
N ASN A 368 16.43 10.27 12.43
CA ASN A 368 16.61 11.55 13.10
C ASN A 368 17.20 12.60 12.14
N GLN A 369 16.46 13.68 11.88
CA GLN A 369 16.89 14.77 10.99
C GLN A 369 17.71 15.87 11.70
N PHE A 370 17.70 15.92 13.03
CA PHE A 370 18.24 17.06 13.79
C PHE A 370 19.73 16.94 14.16
N ILE A 371 20.46 16.00 13.57
CA ILE A 371 21.91 15.88 13.78
C ILE A 371 22.56 16.38 12.48
N GLU A 372 23.18 17.56 12.57
CA GLU A 372 23.35 18.51 11.47
C GLU A 372 24.16 18.04 10.24
N ASP A 373 24.86 16.90 10.27
CA ASP A 373 25.65 16.47 9.11
C ASP A 373 25.60 14.96 8.77
N GLU A 374 25.02 14.12 9.64
CA GLU A 374 24.92 12.68 9.40
C GLU A 374 23.58 12.19 9.94
N GLY A 375 22.60 11.99 9.05
CA GLY A 375 21.30 11.43 9.41
C GLY A 375 21.49 10.12 10.17
N ASN A 376 21.08 10.10 11.43
CA ASN A 376 21.23 8.93 12.29
C ASN A 376 19.96 8.09 12.28
N VAL A 377 20.13 6.77 12.18
CA VAL A 377 19.05 5.79 12.25
C VAL A 377 19.14 5.05 13.59
N ASP A 378 18.19 5.33 14.48
CA ASP A 378 18.04 4.56 15.71
C ASP A 378 17.27 3.26 15.42
N VAL A 379 17.77 2.13 15.93
CA VAL A 379 17.18 0.80 15.71
C VAL A 379 16.69 0.24 17.05
N TYR A 380 15.39 -0.07 17.13
CA TYR A 380 14.75 -0.66 18.31
C TYR A 380 14.24 -2.07 18.01
N ILE A 381 14.26 -2.96 19.00
CA ILE A 381 13.67 -4.31 18.92
C ILE A 381 12.26 -4.28 19.55
N LEU A 382 11.26 -4.81 18.86
CA LEU A 382 9.83 -4.76 19.20
C LEU A 382 9.27 -6.00 19.89
#